data_AF-A0A5J4Y4K8-F1
#
_entry.id   AF-A0A5J4Y4K8-F1
#
_cell.length_a   1.000
_cell.length_b   1.000
_cell.length_c   1.000
_cell.angle_alpha   90.00
_cell.angle_beta   90.00
_cell.angle_gamma   90.00
#
_symmetry.space_group_name_H-M   'P 1'
#
loop_
_entity.id
_entity.type
_entity.pdbx_description
1 polymer ?
#
loop_
_entity_poly.entity_id
_entity_poly.type
_entity_poly.pdbx_seq_one_letter_code
_entity_poly.pdbx_strand_id
1 'polypeptide(L)'
;MQEFFSIGTAGGSDLLLEAQQVAEEHACIEVKAGRLYCSALVGDPDNFLDETRTWLNDTELRPGDQSEQYIVNFEEKSGPDPIGDMLMKGMLNNASPEVRKQMGQDS
;
A
#
# COMPACT_ATOMS: atom_id res chain seq x y z
N MET A 1 -4.21 -14.62 9.50
CA MET A 1 -2.75 -14.63 9.26
C MET A 1 -2.26 -13.25 9.66
N GLN A 2 -1.28 -13.16 10.55
CA GLN A 2 -0.64 -11.89 10.89
C GLN A 2 0.55 -11.76 9.95
N GLU A 3 0.58 -10.70 9.15
CA GLU A 3 1.72 -10.41 8.29
C GLU A 3 2.63 -9.43 9.03
N PHE A 4 3.91 -9.76 9.06
CA PHE A 4 4.96 -9.00 9.74
C PHE A 4 6.06 -8.74 8.73
N PHE A 5 6.47 -7.49 8.61
CA PHE A 5 7.53 -7.04 7.73
C PHE A 5 8.59 -6.34 8.57
N SER A 6 9.78 -6.92 8.61
CA SER A 6 10.96 -6.40 9.30
C SER A 6 11.70 -5.39 8.43
N ILE A 7 12.19 -4.32 9.06
CA ILE A 7 12.98 -3.27 8.42
C ILE A 7 14.29 -3.13 9.19
N GLY A 8 15.43 -3.22 8.50
CA GLY A 8 16.74 -3.13 9.13
C GLY A 8 17.92 -3.39 8.20
N THR A 9 19.11 -3.48 8.77
CA THR A 9 20.35 -3.83 8.05
C THR A 9 20.66 -5.32 8.07
N ALA A 10 19.90 -6.13 8.83
CA ALA A 10 20.11 -7.57 8.89
C ALA A 10 19.75 -8.24 7.55
N GLY A 11 20.59 -9.15 7.06
CA GLY A 11 20.35 -9.84 5.79
C GLY A 11 19.08 -10.71 5.72
N GLY A 12 18.38 -10.89 6.84
CA GLY A 12 17.07 -11.55 6.93
C GLY A 12 15.89 -10.59 7.01
N SER A 13 16.11 -9.27 6.95
CA SER A 13 15.02 -8.28 6.97
C SER A 13 14.21 -8.32 5.66
N ASP A 14 12.89 -8.16 5.75
CA ASP A 14 12.00 -8.07 4.59
C ASP A 14 12.29 -6.81 3.76
N LEU A 15 12.63 -5.71 4.44
CA LEU A 15 13.18 -4.50 3.84
C LEU A 15 14.59 -4.23 4.38
N LEU A 16 15.58 -4.62 3.56
CA LEU A 16 16.99 -4.37 3.84
C LEU A 16 17.37 -2.93 3.45
N LEU A 17 17.85 -2.14 4.41
CA LEU A 17 18.29 -0.77 4.20
C LEU A 17 19.75 -0.60 4.62
N GLU A 18 20.65 -0.36 3.66
CA GLU A 18 22.06 -0.09 3.93
C GLU A 18 22.29 1.39 4.29
N ALA A 19 21.90 1.78 5.50
CA ALA A 19 22.09 3.14 5.99
C ALA A 19 22.69 3.16 7.39
N GLN A 20 23.65 4.05 7.63
CA GLN A 20 24.36 4.17 8.92
C GLN A 20 23.43 4.51 10.10
N GLN A 21 22.28 5.12 9.81
CA GLN A 21 21.30 5.54 10.80
C GLN A 21 20.31 4.43 11.17
N VAL A 22 20.36 3.28 10.48
CA VAL A 22 19.43 2.16 10.60
C VAL A 22 20.12 1.00 11.34
N ALA A 23 19.42 0.40 12.30
CA ALA A 23 19.93 -0.74 13.07
C ALA A 23 19.68 -2.07 12.35
N GLU A 24 20.26 -3.16 12.86
CA GLU A 24 20.02 -4.52 12.35
C GLU A 24 18.54 -4.89 12.38
N GLU A 25 17.85 -4.56 13.46
CA GLU A 25 16.39 -4.63 13.61
C GLU A 25 15.90 -3.23 14.01
N HIS A 26 15.42 -2.45 13.04
CA HIS A 26 15.16 -1.03 13.26
C HIS A 26 13.69 -0.74 13.55
N ALA A 27 12.81 -1.29 12.72
CA ALA A 27 11.37 -1.10 12.81
C ALA A 27 10.65 -2.32 12.24
N CYS A 28 9.35 -2.39 12.49
CA CYS A 28 8.48 -3.36 11.83
C CYS A 28 7.17 -2.73 11.38
N ILE A 29 6.60 -3.36 10.35
CA ILE A 29 5.24 -3.12 9.90
C ILE A 29 4.43 -4.39 10.12
N GLU A 30 3.26 -4.27 10.75
CA GLU A 30 2.38 -5.38 11.03
C GLU A 30 0.99 -5.15 10.43
N VAL A 31 0.44 -6.16 9.77
CA VAL A 31 -0.95 -6.17 9.30
C VAL A 31 -1.80 -6.98 10.28
N LYS A 32 -2.73 -6.30 10.97
CA LYS A 32 -3.69 -6.91 11.88
C LYS A 32 -5.10 -6.44 11.53
N ALA A 33 -6.01 -7.37 11.27
CA ALA A 33 -7.42 -7.09 10.97
C ALA A 33 -7.63 -6.02 9.88
N GLY A 34 -6.82 -6.08 8.80
CA GLY A 34 -6.90 -5.13 7.67
C GLY A 34 -6.30 -3.75 7.94
N ARG A 35 -5.59 -3.59 9.06
CA ARG A 35 -4.91 -2.35 9.46
C ARG A 35 -3.42 -2.56 9.51
N LEU A 36 -2.67 -1.55 9.07
CA LEU A 36 -1.22 -1.50 9.13
C LEU A 36 -0.78 -0.75 10.38
N TYR A 37 0.13 -1.35 11.13
CA TYR A 37 0.77 -0.78 12.32
C TYR A 37 2.25 -0.66 12.05
N CYS A 38 2.86 0.46 12.47
CA CYS A 38 4.30 0.65 12.42
C CYS A 38 4.81 0.74 13.86
N SER A 39 5.91 0.05 14.18
CA SER A 39 6.55 0.13 15.50
C SER A 39 8.06 0.31 15.33
N ALA A 40 8.66 1.17 16.16
CA ALA A 40 10.10 1.19 16.34
C ALA A 40 10.54 -0.04 17.14
N LEU A 41 11.68 -0.63 16.78
CA LEU A 41 12.31 -1.73 17.52
C LEU A 41 13.57 -1.26 18.27
N VAL A 42 14.07 -0.08 17.91
CA VAL A 42 15.24 0.57 18.53
C VAL A 42 14.83 1.60 19.57
N GLY A 43 15.70 1.76 20.55
CA GLY A 43 15.54 2.67 21.68
C GLY A 43 15.12 1.95 22.96
N ASP A 44 15.33 2.60 24.10
CA ASP A 44 14.85 2.12 25.39
C ASP A 44 13.41 2.60 25.66
N PRO A 45 12.43 1.70 25.85
CA PRO A 45 11.04 2.07 26.12
C PRO A 45 10.86 2.89 27.42
N ASP A 46 11.78 2.77 28.38
CA ASP A 46 11.74 3.51 29.64
C ASP A 46 12.49 4.86 29.58
N ASN A 47 13.16 5.15 28.46
CA ASN A 47 13.93 6.37 28.27
C ASN A 47 13.40 7.24 27.12
N PHE A 48 12.56 8.22 27.47
CA PHE A 48 11.96 9.16 26.51
C PHE A 48 12.95 10.06 25.76
N LEU A 49 14.22 10.13 26.20
CA LEU A 49 15.25 10.91 25.54
C LEU A 49 16.02 10.11 24.49
N ASP A 50 15.82 8.80 24.43
CA ASP A 50 16.50 7.95 23.45
C ASP A 50 15.87 8.15 22.07
N GLU A 51 16.67 8.51 21.06
CA GLU A 51 16.17 8.74 19.71
C GLU A 51 15.98 7.38 19.01
N THR A 52 14.75 7.06 18.61
CA THR A 52 14.44 5.82 17.89
C THR A 52 14.66 5.98 16.39
N ARG A 53 14.72 7.22 15.92
CA ARG A 53 14.88 7.58 14.51
C ARG A 53 13.81 6.96 13.58
N THR A 54 12.66 6.67 14.16
CA THR A 54 11.50 6.14 13.45
C THR A 54 10.34 7.11 13.67
N TRP A 55 9.84 7.74 12.60
CA TRP A 55 8.77 8.72 12.70
C TRP A 55 7.53 8.28 11.93
N LEU A 56 6.36 8.58 12.49
CA LEU A 56 5.06 8.44 11.89
C LEU A 56 4.33 9.79 11.98
N ASN A 57 4.05 10.41 10.83
CA ASN A 57 3.36 11.71 10.77
C ASN A 57 3.98 12.75 11.72
N ASP A 58 5.30 12.95 11.61
CA ASP A 58 6.12 13.85 12.45
C ASP A 58 6.19 13.50 13.95
N THR A 59 5.57 12.39 14.36
CA THR A 59 5.64 11.87 15.73
C THR A 59 6.66 10.74 15.78
N GLU A 60 7.66 10.85 16.66
CA GLU A 60 8.64 9.78 16.85
C GLU A 60 7.98 8.58 17.54
N LEU A 61 8.14 7.40 16.93
CA LEU A 61 7.62 6.13 17.44
C LEU A 61 8.49 5.63 18.59
N ARG A 62 7.85 5.02 19.59
CA ARG A 62 8.54 4.36 20.70
C ARG A 62 8.45 2.84 20.59
N PRO A 63 9.43 2.10 21.13
CA PRO A 63 9.32 0.65 21.24
C PRO A 63 8.08 0.27 22.04
N GLY A 64 7.29 -0.65 21.49
CA GLY A 64 6.03 -1.10 22.09
C GLY A 64 4.83 -0.18 21.86
N ASP A 65 5.02 1.03 21.32
CA ASP A 65 3.91 1.89 20.91
C ASP A 65 3.39 1.46 19.53
N GLN A 66 2.23 0.80 19.53
CA GLN A 66 1.47 0.55 18.29
C GLN A 66 0.64 1.80 17.95
N SER A 67 1.33 2.89 17.63
CA SER A 67 0.67 4.13 17.20
C SER A 67 0.05 4.00 15.79
N GLU A 68 -0.93 4.85 15.52
CA GLU A 68 -2.10 4.54 14.70
C GLU A 68 -1.86 4.22 13.21
N GLN A 69 -2.32 3.02 12.84
CA GLN A 69 -3.23 2.67 11.73
C GLN A 69 -3.12 3.44 10.41
N TYR A 70 -2.53 2.80 9.40
CA TYR A 70 -2.91 3.08 8.00
C TYR A 70 -4.08 2.18 7.58
N ILE A 71 -5.11 2.79 6.99
CA ILE A 71 -6.08 2.09 6.14
C ILE A 71 -5.61 2.27 4.71
N VAL A 72 -5.08 1.20 4.12
CA VAL A 72 -4.77 1.16 2.69
C VAL A 72 -5.88 0.38 1.99
N ASN A 73 -6.76 1.10 1.31
CA ASN A 73 -7.80 0.50 0.49
C ASN A 73 -7.23 0.22 -0.90
N PHE A 74 -7.05 -1.05 -1.22
CA PHE A 74 -6.75 -1.47 -2.59
C PHE A 74 -8.09 -1.70 -3.30
N GLU A 75 -8.53 -0.71 -4.08
CA GLU A 75 -9.69 -0.87 -4.95
C GLU A 75 -9.26 -1.52 -6.27
N GLU A 76 -10.13 -2.38 -6.81
CA GLU A 76 -9.99 -2.85 -8.19
C GLU A 76 -10.03 -1.63 -9.11
N LYS A 77 -9.22 -1.61 -10.18
CA LYS A 77 -9.11 -0.47 -11.09
C LYS A 77 -10.50 -0.13 -11.66
N SER A 78 -11.20 0.83 -11.05
CA SER A 78 -12.45 1.35 -11.60
C SER A 78 -12.09 2.36 -12.69
N GLY A 79 -12.37 1.97 -13.93
CA GLY A 79 -12.08 2.76 -15.11
C GLY A 79 -12.64 2.07 -16.33
N PRO A 80 -12.90 2.80 -17.43
CA PRO A 80 -13.45 2.22 -18.64
C PRO A 80 -12.57 1.06 -19.09
N ASP A 81 -13.18 -0.12 -19.25
CA ASP A 81 -12.52 -1.31 -19.78
C ASP A 81 -12.21 -1.04 -21.26
N PRO A 82 -10.95 -0.72 -21.62
CA PRO A 82 -10.64 -0.31 -22.99
C PRO A 82 -10.88 -1.46 -23.97
N ILE A 83 -10.76 -2.70 -23.49
CA ILE A 83 -11.00 -3.91 -24.30
C ILE A 83 -12.50 -4.07 -24.48
N GLY A 84 -13.30 -3.96 -23.41
CA GLY A 84 -14.76 -3.94 -23.48
C GLY A 84 -15.29 -2.86 -24.43
N ASP A 85 -14.74 -1.65 -24.35
CA ASP A 85 -15.11 -0.52 -25.22
C ASP A 85 -14.72 -0.75 -26.68
N MET A 86 -13.52 -1.30 -26.94
CA MET A 86 -13.08 -1.63 -28.30
C MET A 86 -13.87 -2.80 -28.89
N LEU A 87 -14.21 -3.80 -28.10
CA LEU A 87 -15.06 -4.92 -28.52
C LEU A 87 -16.47 -4.43 -28.85
N MET A 88 -17.07 -3.61 -28.01
CA MET A 88 -18.39 -3.05 -28.24
C MET A 88 -18.41 -2.16 -29.51
N LYS A 89 -17.38 -1.33 -29.72
CA LYS A 89 -17.20 -0.56 -30.96
C LYS A 89 -16.98 -1.44 -32.19
N GLY A 90 -16.20 -2.51 -32.07
CA GLY A 90 -15.96 -3.46 -33.16
C GLY A 90 -17.22 -4.24 -33.56
N MET A 91 -18.03 -4.65 -32.59
CA MET A 91 -19.32 -5.30 -32.82
C MET A 91 -20.32 -4.36 -33.48
N LEU A 92 -20.38 -3.09 -33.05
CA LEU A 92 -21.22 -2.06 -33.67
C LEU A 92 -20.79 -1.78 -35.13
N ASN A 93 -19.48 -1.73 -35.39
CA ASN A 93 -18.93 -1.54 -36.74
C ASN A 93 -19.17 -2.73 -37.69
N ASN A 94 -19.61 -3.88 -37.20
CA ASN A 94 -20.04 -5.04 -37.99
C ASN A 94 -21.54 -5.33 -37.88
N ALA A 95 -22.28 -4.56 -37.08
CA ALA A 95 -23.73 -4.70 -36.94
C ALA A 95 -24.45 -4.23 -38.20
N SER A 96 -25.67 -4.72 -38.41
CA SER A 96 -26.53 -4.31 -39.52
C SER A 96 -26.88 -2.81 -39.42
N PRO A 97 -27.17 -2.14 -40.56
CA PRO A 97 -27.47 -0.70 -40.58
C PRO A 97 -28.63 -0.28 -39.66
N GLU A 98 -29.62 -1.16 -39.48
CA GLU A 98 -30.78 -0.93 -38.61
C GLU A 98 -30.40 -0.84 -37.12
N VAL A 99 -29.42 -1.64 -36.69
CA VAL A 99 -28.91 -1.66 -35.30
C VAL A 99 -28.04 -0.43 -35.03
N ARG A 100 -27.25 0.03 -36.02
CA ARG A 100 -26.44 1.26 -35.90
C ARG A 100 -27.30 2.51 -35.77
N LYS A 101 -28.41 2.55 -36.51
CA LYS A 101 -29.38 3.66 -36.48
C LYS A 101 -30.12 3.75 -35.15
N GLN A 102 -30.45 2.63 -34.51
CA GLN A 102 -31.06 2.62 -33.17
C GLN A 102 -30.10 3.07 -32.05
N MET A 103 -28.79 2.93 -32.26
CA MET A 103 -27.74 3.27 -31.27
C MET A 103 -27.16 4.69 -31.45
N GLY A 104 -27.76 5.51 -32.34
CA GLY A 104 -27.44 6.95 -32.46
C GLY A 104 -26.14 7.30 -33.18
N GLN A 105 -25.55 6.39 -33.96
CA GLN A 105 -24.29 6.65 -34.68
C GLN A 105 -24.43 7.19 -36.11
N ASP A 106 -25.64 7.17 -36.71
CA ASP A 106 -25.89 7.80 -38.00
C ASP A 106 -26.83 9.00 -37.81
N SER A 107 -26.23 10.20 -37.71
CA SER A 107 -26.90 11.50 -37.92
C SER A 107 -26.63 11.98 -39.34
#